data_AF-A0A081PGE3-F1
#
_entry.id   AF-A0A081PGE3-F1
#
_cell.length_a   1.000
_cell.length_b   1.000
_cell.length_c   1.000
_cell.angle_alpha   90.00
_cell.angle_beta   90.00
_cell.angle_gamma   90.00
#
_symmetry.space_group_name_H-M   'P 1'
#
loop_
_entity.id
_entity.type
_entity.pdbx_description
1 polymer ?
#
loop_
_entity_poly.entity_id
_entity_poly.type
_entity_poly.pdbx_seq_one_letter_code
_entity_poly.pdbx_strand_id
1 'polypeptide(L)'
;MEYLVPITLFITGFAMIFGIRYLVNKEKMAMIERGINPKDGQSAPKPFISLKFGLLLVGLGLGILIALFTTIITKITEEQSVAVYFGCIGIFGGVGLIISYWIEKQWLEKRGEF
;
A
#
# COMPACT_ATOMS: atom_id res chain seq x y z
N MET A 1 -18.11 -2.86 -31.51
CA MET A 1 -16.99 -2.03 -31.03
C MET A 1 -16.85 -2.09 -29.50
N GLU A 2 -17.93 -2.14 -28.72
CA GLU A 2 -17.88 -2.11 -27.24
C GLU A 2 -17.17 -3.29 -26.57
N TYR A 3 -17.18 -4.48 -27.17
CA TYR A 3 -16.49 -5.66 -26.61
C TYR A 3 -14.97 -5.67 -26.86
N LEU A 4 -14.46 -4.85 -27.78
CA LEU A 4 -13.03 -4.84 -28.11
C LEU A 4 -12.19 -4.19 -26.99
N VAL A 5 -12.73 -3.13 -26.39
CA VAL A 5 -12.09 -2.36 -25.31
C VAL A 5 -11.79 -3.21 -24.07
N PRO A 6 -12.73 -3.99 -23.50
CA PRO A 6 -12.41 -4.84 -22.36
C PRO A 6 -11.40 -5.94 -22.72
N ILE A 7 -11.52 -6.55 -23.90
CA ILE A 7 -10.64 -7.64 -24.33
C ILE A 7 -9.18 -7.17 -24.47
N THR A 8 -8.95 -6.03 -25.12
CA THR A 8 -7.59 -5.49 -25.28
C THR A 8 -6.99 -5.01 -23.95
N LEU A 9 -7.80 -4.48 -23.03
CA LEU A 9 -7.36 -4.07 -21.70
C LEU A 9 -6.89 -5.28 -20.88
N PHE A 10 -7.65 -6.38 -20.88
CA PHE A 10 -7.25 -7.61 -20.21
C PHE A 10 -5.96 -8.20 -20.80
N ILE A 11 -5.85 -8.31 -22.14
CA ILE A 11 -4.66 -8.85 -22.79
C ILE A 11 -3.42 -8.00 -22.47
N THR A 12 -3.54 -6.68 -22.54
CA THR A 12 -2.43 -5.75 -22.25
C THR A 12 -2.03 -5.82 -20.77
N GLY A 13 -3.00 -5.91 -19.86
CA GLY A 13 -2.73 -6.08 -18.43
C GLY A 13 -1.99 -7.38 -18.13
N PHE A 14 -2.41 -8.50 -18.72
CA PHE A 14 -1.72 -9.78 -18.57
C PHE A 14 -0.31 -9.74 -19.17
N ALA A 15 -0.15 -9.15 -20.36
CA ALA A 15 1.15 -8.99 -21.00
C ALA A 15 2.11 -8.14 -20.15
N MET A 16 1.61 -7.07 -19.52
CA MET A 16 2.39 -6.23 -18.61
C MET A 16 2.86 -7.00 -17.37
N ILE A 17 1.96 -7.73 -16.70
CA ILE A 17 2.30 -8.53 -15.52
C ILE A 17 3.34 -9.60 -15.88
N PHE A 18 3.14 -10.27 -17.02
CA PHE A 18 4.07 -11.27 -17.53
C PHE A 18 5.44 -10.65 -17.86
N GLY A 19 5.46 -9.49 -18.53
CA GLY A 19 6.68 -8.76 -18.88
C GLY A 19 7.50 -8.38 -17.64
N ILE A 20 6.85 -7.82 -16.61
CA ILE A 20 7.51 -7.49 -15.34
C ILE A 20 8.10 -8.74 -14.68
N ARG A 21 7.33 -9.84 -14.61
CA ARG A 21 7.79 -11.12 -14.04
C ARG A 21 8.99 -11.69 -14.81
N TYR A 22 8.96 -11.64 -16.13
CA TYR A 22 10.03 -12.13 -17.00
C TYR A 22 11.33 -11.33 -16.80
N LEU A 23 11.23 -10.00 -16.79
CA LEU A 23 12.39 -9.12 -16.57
C LEU A 23 13.02 -9.32 -15.20
N VAL A 24 12.20 -9.39 -14.14
CA VAL A 24 12.68 -9.67 -12.77
C VAL A 24 13.40 -11.01 -12.69
N ASN A 25 12.92 -12.04 -13.40
CA ASN A 25 13.58 -13.35 -13.40
C ASN A 25 14.91 -13.32 -14.15
N LYS A 26 14.98 -12.56 -15.26
CA LYS A 26 16.20 -12.37 -16.04
C LYS A 26 17.26 -11.59 -15.26
N GLU A 27 16.87 -10.56 -14.52
CA GLU A 27 17.75 -9.81 -13.62
C GLU A 27 18.33 -10.70 -12.51
N LYS A 28 17.51 -11.59 -11.94
CA LYS A 28 17.97 -12.55 -10.94
C LYS A 28 19.02 -13.52 -11.49
N MET A 29 18.86 -14.00 -12.72
CA MET A 29 19.87 -14.86 -13.37
C MET A 29 21.17 -14.10 -13.64
N ALA A 30 21.08 -12.86 -14.14
CA ALA A 30 22.25 -12.03 -14.38
C ALA A 30 23.02 -11.68 -13.09
N MET A 31 22.33 -11.57 -11.95
CA MET A 31 22.98 -11.41 -10.64
C MET A 31 23.75 -12.67 -10.22
N ILE A 32 23.15 -13.86 -10.38
CA ILE A 32 23.81 -15.15 -10.08
C ILE A 32 25.06 -15.33 -10.95
N GLU A 33 24.97 -15.03 -12.25
CA GLU A 33 26.10 -15.09 -13.19
C GLU A 33 27.24 -14.14 -12.83
N ARG A 34 26.93 -13.02 -12.18
CA ARG A 34 27.91 -12.06 -11.65
C ARG A 34 28.46 -12.43 -10.27
N GLY A 35 28.11 -13.60 -9.74
CA GLY A 35 28.52 -14.08 -8.42
C GLY A 35 27.82 -13.37 -7.26
N ILE A 36 26.76 -12.60 -7.53
CA ILE A 36 25.95 -11.93 -6.52
C ILE A 36 24.77 -12.84 -6.21
N ASN A 37 24.69 -13.37 -4.99
CA ASN A 37 23.52 -14.13 -4.56
C ASN A 37 22.30 -13.18 -4.48
N PRO A 38 21.26 -13.39 -5.30
CA PRO A 38 20.06 -12.54 -5.28
C PRO A 38 19.24 -12.69 -3.98
N LYS A 39 19.60 -13.68 -3.15
CA LYS A 39 19.06 -13.87 -1.81
C LYS A 39 19.69 -12.93 -0.77
N ASP A 40 20.93 -12.48 -0.96
CA ASP A 40 21.62 -11.63 0.01
C ASP A 40 20.99 -10.22 0.07
N GLY A 41 20.43 -9.74 -1.05
CA GLY A 41 19.59 -8.53 -1.09
C GLY A 41 18.11 -8.75 -0.67
N GLN A 42 17.71 -9.98 -0.39
CA GLN A 42 16.34 -10.37 0.03
C GLN A 42 16.28 -10.91 1.48
N SER A 43 17.37 -10.80 2.24
CA SER A 43 17.56 -11.44 3.57
C SER A 43 16.67 -10.94 4.72
N ALA A 44 15.58 -10.21 4.44
CA ALA A 44 14.51 -10.05 5.42
C ALA A 44 13.16 -10.26 4.72
N PRO A 45 12.33 -11.24 5.14
CA PRO A 45 10.93 -11.23 4.75
C PRO A 45 10.39 -9.89 5.24
N LYS A 46 10.10 -8.92 4.35
CA LYS A 46 9.74 -7.55 4.73
C LYS A 46 8.51 -7.58 5.65
N PRO A 47 8.65 -7.63 6.99
CA PRO A 47 7.52 -7.80 7.91
C PRO A 47 6.71 -6.49 7.96
N PHE A 48 7.26 -5.44 7.37
CA PHE A 48 6.72 -4.08 7.37
C PHE A 48 5.60 -3.90 6.37
N ILE A 49 5.44 -4.77 5.36
CA ILE A 49 4.33 -4.63 4.41
C ILE A 49 2.99 -4.91 5.12
N SER A 50 2.91 -5.99 5.88
CA SER A 50 1.72 -6.29 6.70
C SER A 50 1.49 -5.23 7.77
N LEU A 51 2.55 -4.65 8.34
CA LEU A 51 2.44 -3.56 9.32
C LEU A 51 1.89 -2.26 8.69
N LYS A 52 2.35 -1.90 7.49
CA LYS A 52 1.84 -0.75 6.70
C LYS A 52 0.36 -0.91 6.38
N PHE A 53 -0.03 -2.07 5.86
CA PHE A 53 -1.43 -2.35 5.55
C PHE A 53 -2.31 -2.45 6.80
N GLY A 54 -1.81 -3.04 7.88
CA GLY A 54 -2.53 -3.13 9.15
C GLY A 54 -2.81 -1.74 9.73
N LEU A 55 -1.81 -0.87 9.79
CA LEU A 55 -1.96 0.46 10.36
C LEU A 55 -2.77 1.41 9.46
N LEU A 56 -2.68 1.23 8.14
CA LEU A 56 -3.58 1.88 7.18
C LEU A 56 -5.03 1.45 7.43
N LEU A 57 -5.31 0.14 7.56
CA LEU A 57 -6.67 -0.36 7.80
C LEU A 57 -7.25 0.17 9.11
N VAL A 58 -6.43 0.22 10.16
CA VAL A 58 -6.80 0.79 11.46
C VAL A 58 -7.11 2.29 11.33
N GLY A 59 -6.28 3.04 10.60
CA GLY A 59 -6.49 4.45 10.31
C GLY A 59 -7.81 4.69 9.55
N LEU A 60 -8.07 3.93 8.49
CA LEU A 60 -9.34 4.03 7.75
C LEU A 60 -10.54 3.70 8.65
N GLY A 61 -10.47 2.62 9.43
CA GLY A 61 -11.54 2.21 10.33
C GLY A 61 -11.85 3.27 11.40
N LEU A 62 -10.82 3.82 12.06
CA LEU A 62 -10.99 4.90 13.02
C LEU A 62 -11.52 6.18 12.36
N GLY A 63 -11.04 6.50 11.16
CA GLY A 63 -11.51 7.65 10.38
C GLY A 63 -13.01 7.58 10.08
N ILE A 64 -13.52 6.41 9.71
CA ILE A 64 -14.96 6.20 9.46
C ILE A 64 -15.77 6.35 10.75
N LEU A 65 -15.32 5.73 11.84
CA LEU A 65 -16.03 5.80 13.13
C LEU A 65 -16.12 7.24 13.65
N ILE A 66 -15.02 8.00 13.54
CA ILE A 66 -14.97 9.39 13.95
C ILE A 66 -15.83 10.26 13.04
N ALA A 67 -15.76 10.05 11.72
CA ALA A 67 -16.62 10.76 10.77
C ALA A 67 -18.10 10.58 11.10
N LEU A 68 -18.52 9.34 11.34
CA LEU A 68 -19.90 8.99 11.68
C LEU A 68 -20.36 9.70 12.95
N PHE A 69 -19.53 9.67 14.00
CA PHE A 69 -19.81 10.35 15.25
C PHE A 69 -19.93 11.87 15.08
N THR A 70 -19.03 12.49 14.31
CA THR A 70 -19.09 13.92 13.97
C THR A 70 -20.36 14.27 13.20
N THR A 71 -20.75 13.50 12.19
CA THR A 71 -21.99 13.75 11.43
C THR A 71 -23.24 13.65 12.30
N ILE A 72 -23.30 12.71 13.25
CA ILE A 72 -24.44 12.55 14.16
C ILE A 72 -24.55 13.74 15.13
N ILE A 73 -23.43 14.18 15.71
CA ILE A 73 -23.43 15.29 16.68
C ILE A 73 -23.77 16.62 16.01
N THR A 74 -23.18 16.88 14.85
CA THR A 74 -23.28 18.18 14.19
C THR A 74 -24.55 18.30 13.32
N LYS A 75 -25.36 17.22 13.21
CA LYS A 75 -26.60 17.17 12.38
C LYS A 75 -26.36 17.69 10.95
N ILE A 76 -25.24 17.31 10.37
CA ILE A 76 -24.83 17.76 9.03
C ILE A 76 -25.76 17.11 7.99
N THR A 77 -26.19 17.89 7.00
CA THR A 77 -27.02 17.40 5.88
C THR A 77 -26.28 16.33 5.08
N GLU A 78 -27.01 15.35 4.55
CA GLU A 78 -26.49 14.20 3.77
C GLU A 78 -25.43 14.61 2.72
N GLU A 79 -25.62 15.72 2.00
CA GLU A 79 -24.65 16.19 0.99
C GLU A 79 -23.28 16.58 1.57
N GLN A 80 -23.27 17.21 2.75
CA GLN A 80 -22.02 17.63 3.40
C GLN A 80 -21.36 16.49 4.20
N SER A 81 -22.15 15.48 4.58
CA SER A 81 -21.65 14.31 5.30
C SER A 81 -20.57 13.57 4.49
N VAL A 82 -20.73 13.50 3.17
CA VAL A 82 -19.80 12.84 2.24
C VAL A 82 -18.40 13.46 2.33
N ALA A 83 -18.31 14.79 2.35
CA ALA A 83 -17.04 15.49 2.49
C ALA A 83 -16.34 15.19 3.83
N VAL A 84 -17.12 15.07 4.91
CA VAL A 84 -16.61 14.70 6.24
C VAL A 84 -16.08 13.27 6.24
N TYR A 85 -16.80 12.31 5.63
CA TYR A 85 -16.33 10.93 5.50
C TYR A 85 -15.03 10.85 4.71
N PHE A 86 -14.96 11.43 3.51
CA PHE A 86 -13.73 11.41 2.71
C PHE A 86 -12.56 12.13 3.39
N GLY A 87 -12.83 13.26 4.04
CA GLY A 87 -11.83 14.02 4.79
C GLY A 87 -11.25 13.22 5.96
N CYS A 88 -12.11 12.69 6.83
CA CYS A 88 -11.68 11.90 7.99
C CYS A 88 -10.96 10.61 7.57
N ILE A 89 -11.47 9.89 6.59
CA ILE A 89 -10.83 8.65 6.08
C ILE A 89 -9.44 8.97 5.52
N GLY A 90 -9.31 10.03 4.72
CA GLY A 90 -8.03 10.45 4.15
C GLY A 90 -7.01 10.86 5.21
N ILE A 91 -7.45 11.67 6.20
CA ILE A 91 -6.58 12.14 7.29
C ILE A 91 -6.14 10.97 8.17
N PHE A 92 -7.08 10.18 8.69
CA PHE A 92 -6.74 9.09 9.60
C PHE A 92 -6.02 7.94 8.89
N GLY A 93 -6.36 7.64 7.63
CA GLY A 93 -5.60 6.70 6.81
C GLY A 93 -4.16 7.18 6.55
N GLY A 94 -3.99 8.48 6.27
CA GLY A 94 -2.68 9.11 6.11
C GLY A 94 -1.84 9.09 7.39
N VAL A 95 -2.44 9.43 8.53
CA VAL A 95 -1.78 9.36 9.85
C VAL A 95 -1.37 7.91 10.17
N GLY A 96 -2.24 6.94 9.90
CA GLY A 96 -1.92 5.51 10.05
C GLY A 96 -0.68 5.11 9.23
N LEU A 97 -0.53 5.62 8.01
CA LEU A 97 0.67 5.39 7.20
C LEU A 97 1.92 6.10 7.76
N ILE A 98 1.80 7.35 8.21
CA ILE A 98 2.93 8.10 8.79
C ILE A 98 3.47 7.40 10.03
N ILE A 99 2.58 6.93 10.92
CA ILE A 99 2.98 6.17 12.12
C ILE A 99 3.68 4.86 11.71
N SER A 100 3.22 4.21 10.63
CA SER A 100 3.83 2.96 10.16
C SER A 100 5.29 3.17 9.73
N TYR A 101 5.58 4.29 9.08
CA TYR A 101 6.93 4.68 8.69
C TYR A 101 7.81 5.00 9.91
N TRP A 102 7.25 5.67 10.91
CA TRP A 102 7.99 5.99 12.14
C TRP A 102 8.36 4.74 12.95
N ILE A 103 7.44 3.78 13.06
CA ILE A 103 7.69 2.49 13.72
C ILE A 103 8.74 1.69 12.93
N GLU A 104 8.64 1.66 11.59
CA GLU A 104 9.63 1.01 10.74
C GLU A 104 11.02 1.64 10.92
N LYS A 105 11.10 2.98 10.92
CA LYS A 105 12.36 3.72 11.13
C LYS A 105 12.99 3.38 12.48
N GLN A 106 12.23 3.44 13.57
CA GLN A 106 12.74 3.12 14.92
C GLN A 106 13.21 1.66 15.04
N TRP A 107 12.53 0.74 14.36
CA TRP A 107 12.91 -0.67 14.37
C TRP A 107 14.23 -0.92 13.64
N LEU A 108 14.44 -0.23 12.51
CA LEU A 108 15.70 -0.29 11.75
C LEU A 108 16.87 0.34 12.52
N GLU A 109 16.66 1.49 13.17
CA GLU A 109 17.67 2.14 14.01
C GLU A 109 18.12 1.24 15.18
N LYS A 110 17.18 0.54 15.83
CA LYS A 110 17.51 -0.40 16.92
C LYS A 110 18.31 -1.63 16.49
N ARG A 111 18.27 -1.99 15.21
CA ARG A 111 19.02 -3.13 14.66
C ARG A 111 20.45 -2.79 14.24
N GLY A 112 20.86 -1.52 14.31
CA GLY A 112 22.22 -1.11 13.96
C GLY A 112 22.57 -1.33 12.49
N GLU A 113 21.57 -1.34 11.59
CA GLU A 113 21.78 -1.43 10.14
C GLU A 113 21.87 -0.04 9.48
N PHE A 114 22.65 0.87 10.10
CA PHE A 114 23.08 2.13 9.52
C PHE A 114 24.58 2.33 9.72
#